data_AF-A0A2I9DVN7-F1
#
_entry.id   AF-A0A2I9DVN7-F1
#
_cell.length_a   1.000
_cell.length_b   1.000
_cell.length_c   1.000
_cell.angle_alpha   90.00
_cell.angle_beta   90.00
_cell.angle_gamma   90.00
#
_symmetry.space_group_name_H-M   'P 1'
#
loop_
_entity.id
_entity.type
_entity.pdbx_description
1 polymer ?
#
loop_
_entity_poly.entity_id
_entity_poly.type
_entity_poly.pdbx_seq_one_letter_code
_entity_poly.pdbx_strand_id
1 'polypeptide(L)'
;MGTPVTAARGAWRATVPPLVAAVPPLPGGLASFTGGPLPDRRGLYGPFTSPADHGRMVTLTPESLLTRRDLPGGQPPARPRTHAARLRHVRFTPTDKRAIRNAAARYGVDAALIAAVLADEQVRLDGYDHLQHGLLRLTVSLPERPAAALRRLAGWLAGRPVETFSLGRAQMKVGTLRRLGALGYLEVPPDLPAQLRRLLDPLAAPRLVAACLRATADHWAGAGVPIAHRPEILAALYSLGFTGRRGVHPHPRANERGLLIAEHAAWLRARSPWPGSTTATEQPAHVAVGG
;
A
#
# COMPACT_ATOMS: atom_id res chain seq x y z
N MET A 1 36.30 -18.30 52.12
CA MET A 1 36.65 -17.54 50.91
C MET A 1 35.68 -17.95 49.82
N GLY A 2 34.71 -17.09 49.49
CA GLY A 2 33.72 -17.34 48.45
C GLY A 2 33.27 -16.01 47.89
N THR A 3 33.60 -15.73 46.63
CA THR A 3 33.18 -14.52 45.92
C THR A 3 31.88 -14.80 45.16
N PRO A 4 30.82 -13.99 45.34
CA PRO A 4 29.62 -14.13 44.53
C PRO A 4 29.79 -13.45 43.17
N VAL A 5 29.32 -14.12 42.11
CA VAL A 5 29.26 -13.59 40.75
C VAL A 5 27.96 -12.79 40.60
N THR A 6 28.08 -11.48 40.36
CA THR A 6 26.97 -10.58 40.07
C THR A 6 26.67 -10.61 38.57
N ALA A 7 25.50 -11.12 38.18
CA ALA A 7 25.03 -11.09 36.79
C ALA A 7 24.38 -9.73 36.47
N ALA A 8 25.05 -8.92 35.67
CA ALA A 8 24.50 -7.67 35.14
C ALA A 8 23.51 -7.96 34.00
N ARG A 9 22.23 -7.67 34.22
CA ARG A 9 21.20 -7.60 33.16
C ARG A 9 21.32 -6.27 32.42
N GLY A 10 21.95 -6.28 31.25
CA GLY A 10 21.96 -5.15 30.32
C GLY A 10 20.61 -4.98 29.64
N ALA A 11 19.92 -3.88 29.93
CA ALA A 11 18.72 -3.45 29.23
C ALA A 11 19.10 -2.77 27.91
N TRP A 12 18.83 -3.43 26.77
CA TRP A 12 18.93 -2.81 25.45
C TRP A 12 17.68 -1.96 25.20
N ARG A 13 17.77 -0.65 25.47
CA ARG A 13 16.84 0.32 24.91
C ARG A 13 17.35 0.73 23.53
N ALA A 14 16.71 0.24 22.48
CA ALA A 14 16.90 0.76 21.13
C ALA A 14 16.13 2.09 20.99
N THR A 15 16.82 3.19 21.26
CA THR A 15 16.37 4.53 20.89
C THR A 15 16.57 4.67 19.38
N VAL A 16 15.49 4.68 18.61
CA VAL A 16 15.54 5.10 17.20
C VAL A 16 15.51 6.63 17.19
N PRO A 17 16.56 7.32 16.72
CA PRO A 17 16.52 8.77 16.63
C PRO A 17 15.53 9.21 15.54
N PRO A 18 14.81 10.33 15.73
CA PRO A 18 14.01 10.93 14.66
C PRO A 18 14.94 11.43 13.55
N LEU A 19 14.70 10.98 12.31
CA LEU A 19 15.38 11.46 11.13
C LEU A 19 14.80 12.82 10.75
N VAL A 20 15.23 13.89 11.42
CA VAL A 20 15.03 15.27 10.96
C VAL A 20 16.37 15.76 10.41
N ALA A 21 16.61 15.51 9.13
CA ALA A 21 17.68 16.19 8.42
C ALA A 21 17.20 17.60 8.07
N ALA A 22 17.71 18.60 8.80
CA ALA A 22 17.61 19.99 8.42
C ALA A 22 18.37 20.21 7.10
N VAL A 23 17.66 20.66 6.07
CA VAL A 23 18.25 21.11 4.80
C VAL A 23 18.80 22.52 5.03
N PRO A 24 20.10 22.79 4.84
CA PRO A 24 20.63 24.15 4.96
C PRO A 24 20.12 25.02 3.80
N PRO A 25 19.89 26.33 4.02
CA PRO A 25 19.53 27.25 2.95
C PRO A 25 20.70 27.43 1.98
N LEU A 26 20.42 27.36 0.68
CA LEU A 26 21.37 27.69 -0.39
C LEU A 26 21.65 29.21 -0.39
N PRO A 27 22.91 29.65 -0.53
CA PRO A 27 23.23 31.06 -0.72
C PRO A 27 22.81 31.51 -2.11
N GLY A 28 22.17 32.68 -2.17
CA GLY A 28 21.72 33.33 -3.39
C GLY A 28 22.88 33.72 -4.30
N GLY A 29 22.71 33.44 -5.60
CA GLY A 29 23.57 33.92 -6.67
C GLY A 29 22.77 33.98 -7.96
N LEU A 30 22.42 35.20 -8.37
CA LEU A 30 21.81 35.51 -9.67
C LEU A 30 22.82 35.18 -10.79
N ALA A 31 22.48 34.24 -11.65
CA ALA A 31 23.08 34.11 -12.97
C ALA A 31 21.96 33.89 -14.00
N SER A 32 21.75 34.91 -14.81
CA SER A 32 20.90 34.88 -15.99
C SER A 32 21.55 33.98 -17.04
N PHE A 33 20.82 32.98 -17.53
CA PHE A 33 21.24 32.17 -18.68
C PHE A 33 20.11 32.15 -19.69
N THR A 34 20.27 32.91 -20.77
CA THR A 34 19.39 32.93 -21.94
C THR A 34 19.98 32.07 -23.05
N GLY A 35 19.20 31.09 -23.52
CA GLY A 35 19.17 30.70 -24.95
C GLY A 35 20.01 29.48 -25.39
N GLY A 36 19.33 28.34 -25.58
CA GLY A 36 19.79 27.22 -26.40
C GLY A 36 19.02 25.92 -26.11
N PRO A 37 18.39 25.24 -27.10
CA PRO A 37 17.44 24.17 -26.84
C PRO A 37 18.14 22.88 -26.44
N LEU A 38 17.74 22.31 -25.31
CA LEU A 38 18.11 20.96 -24.89
C LEU A 38 17.30 19.91 -25.70
N PRO A 39 17.92 18.75 -26.00
CA PRO A 39 17.34 17.75 -26.89
C PRO A 39 16.16 17.00 -26.24
N ASP A 40 15.07 16.90 -27.00
CA ASP A 40 13.96 15.98 -26.77
C ASP A 40 14.35 14.56 -27.24
N ARG A 41 14.30 13.57 -26.33
CA ARG A 41 13.61 12.28 -26.51
C ARG A 41 13.80 11.35 -25.30
N ARG A 42 12.68 11.09 -24.61
CA ARG A 42 12.33 9.84 -23.86
C ARG A 42 12.90 9.60 -22.45
N GLY A 43 12.65 10.50 -21.49
CA GLY A 43 13.03 10.26 -20.09
C GLY A 43 12.04 10.69 -19.00
N LEU A 44 10.79 11.06 -19.31
CA LEU A 44 9.85 11.58 -18.30
C LEU A 44 8.78 10.56 -17.88
N TYR A 45 8.69 10.37 -16.57
CA TYR A 45 7.55 9.81 -15.86
C TYR A 45 6.31 10.68 -16.08
N GLY A 46 5.53 10.40 -17.13
CA GLY A 46 4.18 10.93 -17.29
C GLY A 46 3.18 10.28 -16.32
N PRO A 47 1.97 10.85 -16.17
CA PRO A 47 0.90 10.23 -15.39
C PRO A 47 0.60 8.84 -15.94
N PHE A 48 0.74 7.83 -15.08
CA PHE A 48 0.57 6.42 -15.43
C PHE A 48 -0.92 6.16 -15.75
N THR A 49 -1.30 6.26 -17.02
CA THR A 49 -2.61 5.80 -17.50
C THR A 49 -2.48 4.39 -18.05
N SER A 50 -2.94 3.40 -17.28
CA SER A 50 -3.15 2.03 -17.77
C SER A 50 -4.37 2.02 -18.72
N PRO A 51 -4.27 1.48 -19.95
CA PRO A 51 -5.37 1.46 -20.92
C PRO A 51 -6.18 0.15 -20.92
N ALA A 52 -6.41 -0.46 -19.76
CA ALA A 52 -7.27 -1.64 -19.64
C ALA A 52 -7.82 -1.75 -18.21
N ASP A 53 -8.86 -0.97 -17.94
CA ASP A 53 -9.96 -1.26 -17.03
C ASP A 53 -10.89 -0.05 -17.13
N HIS A 54 -11.98 -0.19 -17.89
CA HIS A 54 -13.06 0.79 -17.89
C HIS A 54 -13.79 0.72 -16.55
N GLY A 55 -13.18 1.30 -15.53
CA GLY A 55 -13.91 1.85 -14.40
C GLY A 55 -14.88 2.89 -14.95
N ARG A 56 -16.14 2.48 -15.16
CA ARG A 56 -17.27 3.39 -15.06
C ARG A 56 -17.26 3.95 -13.65
N MET A 57 -16.51 5.04 -13.46
CA MET A 57 -16.78 5.96 -12.37
C MET A 57 -18.03 6.71 -12.80
N VAL A 58 -19.16 6.40 -12.17
CA VAL A 58 -20.34 7.25 -12.22
C VAL A 58 -19.91 8.60 -11.67
N THR A 59 -19.87 9.62 -12.53
CA THR A 59 -19.77 11.01 -12.12
C THR A 59 -21.06 11.32 -11.37
N LEU A 60 -21.06 11.19 -10.04
CA LEU A 60 -22.12 11.76 -9.21
C LEU A 60 -21.85 13.27 -9.14
N THR A 61 -22.31 14.01 -10.15
CA THR A 61 -22.56 15.46 -10.05
C THR A 61 -23.58 15.75 -8.95
N PRO A 62 -23.62 16.97 -8.37
CA PRO A 62 -24.69 17.37 -7.45
C PRO A 62 -26.09 17.18 -8.05
N GLU A 63 -26.23 17.25 -9.38
CA GLU A 63 -27.48 16.99 -10.11
C GLU A 63 -27.84 15.51 -10.24
N SER A 64 -26.87 14.58 -10.15
CA SER A 64 -27.13 13.14 -10.21
C SER A 64 -27.44 12.50 -8.85
N LEU A 65 -27.60 13.32 -7.81
CA LEU A 65 -28.19 12.93 -6.52
C LEU A 65 -29.70 13.23 -6.43
N LEU A 66 -30.30 13.85 -7.44
CA LEU A 66 -31.73 14.19 -7.48
C LEU A 66 -32.58 13.34 -8.45
N THR A 67 -32.03 12.29 -9.05
CA THR A 67 -32.80 11.35 -9.92
C THR A 67 -32.68 9.89 -9.48
N ARG A 68 -32.56 9.66 -8.17
CA ARG A 68 -32.68 8.31 -7.58
C ARG A 68 -33.46 8.31 -6.26
N ARG A 69 -34.58 9.03 -6.27
CA ARG A 69 -35.80 8.91 -5.46
C ARG A 69 -36.85 9.37 -6.48
N ASP A 70 -37.65 8.51 -7.09
CA ASP A 70 -38.76 7.81 -6.45
C ASP A 70 -39.12 6.53 -7.21
N LEU A 71 -38.64 5.38 -6.74
CA LEU A 71 -39.34 4.11 -6.98
C LEU A 71 -39.84 3.63 -5.61
N PRO A 72 -41.15 3.72 -5.33
CA PRO A 72 -41.70 3.18 -4.10
C PRO A 72 -41.57 1.66 -4.16
N GLY A 73 -40.83 1.07 -3.22
CA GLY A 73 -40.74 -0.38 -3.04
C GLY A 73 -39.49 -1.10 -3.58
N GLY A 74 -38.50 -0.39 -4.12
CA GLY A 74 -37.25 -1.00 -4.58
C GLY A 74 -36.30 -1.35 -3.43
N GLN A 75 -36.41 -2.56 -2.88
CA GLN A 75 -35.38 -3.11 -1.99
C GLN A 75 -34.02 -3.03 -2.72
N PRO A 76 -32.97 -2.44 -2.12
CA PRO A 76 -31.67 -2.36 -2.78
C PRO A 76 -31.22 -3.78 -3.16
N PRO A 77 -30.67 -4.01 -4.37
CA PRO A 77 -30.22 -5.33 -4.78
C PRO A 77 -29.31 -5.88 -3.68
N ALA A 78 -29.68 -7.04 -3.13
CA ALA A 78 -28.95 -7.64 -2.04
C ALA A 78 -27.47 -7.70 -2.43
N ARG A 79 -26.61 -6.97 -1.69
CA ARG A 79 -25.15 -7.05 -1.84
C ARG A 79 -24.80 -8.53 -2.01
N PRO A 80 -23.88 -8.90 -2.91
CA PRO A 80 -23.44 -10.29 -2.97
C PRO A 80 -22.86 -10.65 -1.60
N ARG A 81 -23.68 -11.29 -0.76
CA ARG A 81 -23.34 -11.76 0.60
C ARG A 81 -22.09 -12.63 0.58
N THR A 82 -21.71 -13.10 -0.61
CA THR A 82 -20.53 -13.90 -0.91
C THR A 82 -19.21 -13.17 -0.64
N HIS A 83 -19.02 -11.89 -0.99
CA HIS A 83 -17.67 -11.30 -0.89
C HIS A 83 -17.24 -11.05 0.57
N ALA A 84 -18.08 -10.37 1.35
CA ALA A 84 -17.82 -10.15 2.78
C ALA A 84 -17.70 -11.48 3.55
N ALA A 85 -18.48 -12.50 3.17
CA ALA A 85 -18.33 -13.85 3.72
C ALA A 85 -16.95 -14.45 3.36
N ARG A 86 -16.54 -14.40 2.08
CA ARG A 86 -15.24 -14.90 1.61
C ARG A 86 -14.06 -14.26 2.34
N LEU A 87 -14.10 -12.95 2.59
CA LEU A 87 -13.08 -12.25 3.38
C LEU A 87 -12.89 -12.89 4.78
N ARG A 88 -13.99 -13.21 5.47
CA ARG A 88 -13.97 -13.80 6.82
C ARG A 88 -13.45 -15.25 6.85
N HIS A 89 -13.44 -15.92 5.69
CA HIS A 89 -12.87 -17.26 5.54
C HIS A 89 -11.36 -17.25 5.32
N VAL A 90 -10.75 -16.10 4.98
CA VAL A 90 -9.30 -16.01 4.84
C VAL A 90 -8.65 -16.27 6.20
N ARG A 91 -7.69 -17.20 6.22
CA ARG A 91 -6.91 -17.56 7.40
C ARG A 91 -5.47 -17.08 7.24
N PHE A 92 -4.95 -16.47 8.30
CA PHE A 92 -3.55 -16.07 8.39
C PHE A 92 -2.80 -17.06 9.28
N THR A 93 -1.67 -17.56 8.79
CA THR A 93 -0.78 -18.43 9.59
C THR A 93 -0.16 -17.64 10.75
N PRO A 94 0.37 -18.29 11.79
CA PRO A 94 1.10 -17.58 12.85
C PRO A 94 2.27 -16.74 12.32
N THR A 95 2.95 -17.21 11.27
CA THR A 95 4.02 -16.47 10.59
C THR A 95 3.49 -15.21 9.91
N ASP A 96 2.37 -15.31 9.18
CA ASP A 96 1.72 -14.13 8.58
C ASP A 96 1.33 -13.10 9.64
N LYS A 97 0.73 -13.56 10.75
CA LYS A 97 0.32 -12.69 11.84
C LYS A 97 1.51 -11.94 12.46
N ARG A 98 2.68 -12.59 12.58
CA ARG A 98 3.92 -11.91 13.02
C ARG A 98 4.38 -10.88 12.00
N ALA A 99 4.41 -11.23 10.72
CA ALA A 99 4.84 -10.31 9.66
C ALA A 99 3.93 -9.07 9.55
N ILE A 100 2.60 -9.26 9.64
CA ILE A 100 1.61 -8.18 9.66
C ILE A 100 1.84 -7.24 10.85
N ARG A 101 2.05 -7.77 12.05
CA ARG A 101 2.32 -6.94 13.25
C ARG A 101 3.61 -6.15 13.12
N ASN A 102 4.68 -6.78 12.65
CA ASN A 102 5.97 -6.11 12.47
C ASN A 102 5.85 -4.99 11.43
N ALA A 103 5.10 -5.21 10.34
CA ALA A 103 4.82 -4.19 9.34
C ALA A 103 3.97 -3.05 9.91
N ALA A 104 2.90 -3.36 10.65
CA ALA A 104 2.05 -2.39 11.32
C ALA A 104 2.86 -1.46 12.23
N ALA A 105 3.68 -2.04 13.13
CA ALA A 105 4.53 -1.29 14.04
C ALA A 105 5.55 -0.42 13.30
N ARG A 106 6.20 -0.95 12.25
CA ARG A 106 7.21 -0.22 11.48
C ARG A 106 6.66 1.01 10.76
N TYR A 107 5.44 0.92 10.22
CA TYR A 107 4.88 1.97 9.38
C TYR A 107 3.79 2.81 10.09
N GLY A 108 3.44 2.47 11.34
CA GLY A 108 2.35 3.14 12.05
C GLY A 108 1.01 2.99 11.32
N VAL A 109 0.72 1.79 10.83
CA VAL A 109 -0.53 1.45 10.12
C VAL A 109 -1.26 0.37 10.91
N ASP A 110 -2.59 0.44 10.97
CA ASP A 110 -3.41 -0.57 11.66
C ASP A 110 -3.17 -1.98 11.10
N ALA A 111 -2.83 -2.92 12.00
CA ALA A 111 -2.53 -4.31 11.64
C ALA A 111 -3.75 -5.01 11.01
N ALA A 112 -4.95 -4.70 11.50
CA ALA A 112 -6.17 -5.28 10.98
C ALA A 112 -6.51 -4.74 9.58
N LEU A 113 -6.20 -3.48 9.28
CA LEU A 113 -6.29 -2.93 7.93
C LEU A 113 -5.33 -3.61 6.95
N ILE A 114 -4.07 -3.84 7.34
CA ILE A 114 -3.10 -4.59 6.52
C ILE A 114 -3.63 -6.00 6.24
N ALA A 115 -4.09 -6.70 7.27
CA ALA A 115 -4.68 -8.03 7.13
C ALA A 115 -5.93 -8.03 6.24
N ALA A 116 -6.80 -7.03 6.37
CA ALA A 116 -8.02 -6.93 5.56
C ALA A 116 -7.70 -6.71 4.08
N VAL A 117 -6.72 -5.85 3.75
CA VAL A 117 -6.23 -5.66 2.38
C VAL A 117 -5.66 -6.97 1.82
N LEU A 118 -4.80 -7.67 2.57
CA LEU A 118 -4.24 -8.95 2.12
C LEU A 118 -5.32 -10.02 1.91
N ALA A 119 -6.37 -10.04 2.73
CA ALA A 119 -7.49 -10.95 2.57
C ALA A 119 -8.31 -10.62 1.33
N ASP A 120 -8.54 -9.35 1.05
CA ASP A 120 -9.23 -8.88 -0.16
C ASP A 120 -8.46 -9.25 -1.42
N GLU A 121 -7.15 -9.02 -1.46
CA GLU A 121 -6.33 -9.46 -2.60
C GLU A 121 -6.38 -10.99 -2.77
N GLN A 122 -6.33 -11.76 -1.68
CA GLN A 122 -6.42 -13.22 -1.76
C GLN A 122 -7.78 -13.73 -2.28
N VAL A 123 -8.89 -13.05 -1.94
CA VAL A 123 -10.23 -13.42 -2.41
C VAL A 123 -10.42 -13.08 -3.89
N ARG A 124 -9.71 -12.06 -4.39
CA ARG A 124 -9.81 -11.58 -5.78
C ARG A 124 -8.87 -12.26 -6.76
N LEU A 125 -7.81 -12.91 -6.28
CA LEU A 125 -6.94 -13.75 -7.11
C LEU A 125 -7.79 -14.74 -7.90
N ASP A 126 -7.83 -14.55 -9.22
CA ASP A 126 -8.50 -15.45 -10.14
C ASP A 126 -7.53 -16.52 -10.68
N GLY A 127 -8.05 -17.44 -11.49
CA GLY A 127 -7.23 -18.50 -12.10
C GLY A 127 -6.14 -17.96 -13.02
N TYR A 128 -6.36 -16.81 -13.66
CA TYR A 128 -5.40 -16.19 -14.54
C TYR A 128 -4.23 -15.59 -13.74
N ASP A 129 -4.53 -14.95 -12.61
CA ASP A 129 -3.51 -14.45 -11.68
C ASP A 129 -2.62 -15.58 -11.15
N HIS A 130 -3.18 -16.77 -10.89
CA HIS A 130 -2.40 -17.94 -10.49
C HIS A 130 -1.43 -18.41 -11.57
N LEU A 131 -1.86 -18.46 -12.83
CA LEU A 131 -0.98 -18.80 -13.95
C LEU A 131 0.12 -17.75 -14.12
N GLN A 132 -0.24 -16.46 -14.13
CA GLN A 132 0.69 -15.34 -14.24
C GLN A 132 1.72 -15.37 -13.10
N HIS A 133 1.28 -15.63 -11.87
CA HIS A 133 2.12 -15.76 -10.70
C HIS A 133 3.08 -16.96 -10.82
N GLY A 134 2.59 -18.12 -11.28
CA GLY A 134 3.40 -19.31 -11.52
C GLY A 134 4.49 -19.08 -12.56
N LEU A 135 4.13 -18.51 -13.71
CA LEU A 135 5.09 -18.16 -14.77
C LEU A 135 6.18 -17.23 -14.24
N LEU A 136 5.80 -16.20 -13.49
CA LEU A 136 6.78 -15.25 -12.95
C LEU A 136 7.63 -15.83 -11.82
N ARG A 137 7.12 -16.76 -11.02
CA ARG A 137 7.95 -17.51 -10.06
C ARG A 137 9.00 -18.38 -10.75
N LEU A 138 8.68 -18.93 -11.92
CA LEU A 138 9.68 -19.63 -12.74
C LEU A 138 10.75 -18.64 -13.23
N THR A 139 10.36 -17.44 -13.69
CA THR A 139 11.36 -16.45 -14.17
C THR A 139 12.38 -16.06 -13.11
N VAL A 140 12.02 -16.04 -11.82
CA VAL A 140 12.97 -15.68 -10.75
C VAL A 140 13.87 -16.85 -10.31
N SER A 141 13.55 -18.07 -10.71
CA SER A 141 14.30 -19.29 -10.38
C SER A 141 15.23 -19.73 -11.52
N LEU A 142 15.04 -19.18 -12.72
CA LEU A 142 15.80 -19.50 -13.91
C LEU A 142 17.04 -18.58 -14.07
N PRO A 143 18.08 -19.03 -14.81
CA PRO A 143 19.16 -18.16 -15.25
C PRO A 143 18.65 -16.96 -16.08
N GLU A 144 19.43 -15.89 -16.19
CA GLU A 144 18.95 -14.62 -16.75
C GLU A 144 18.45 -14.72 -18.20
N ARG A 145 19.13 -15.49 -19.06
CA ARG A 145 18.72 -15.68 -20.47
C ARG A 145 17.35 -16.34 -20.61
N PRO A 146 17.09 -17.55 -20.06
CA PRO A 146 15.76 -18.16 -20.13
C PRO A 146 14.71 -17.37 -19.35
N ALA A 147 15.08 -16.73 -18.23
CA ALA A 147 14.17 -15.84 -17.51
C ALA A 147 13.71 -14.65 -18.37
N ALA A 148 14.63 -14.00 -19.09
CA ALA A 148 14.30 -12.90 -20.00
C ALA A 148 13.42 -13.35 -21.16
N ALA A 149 13.67 -14.53 -21.73
CA ALA A 149 12.82 -15.09 -22.78
C ALA A 149 11.39 -15.36 -22.26
N LEU A 150 11.27 -15.96 -21.08
CA LEU A 150 9.97 -16.25 -20.46
C LEU A 150 9.21 -14.96 -20.09
N ARG A 151 9.90 -13.91 -19.60
CA ARG A 151 9.28 -12.60 -19.36
C ARG A 151 8.76 -11.96 -20.63
N ARG A 152 9.52 -12.04 -21.74
CA ARG A 152 9.05 -11.53 -23.05
C ARG A 152 7.82 -12.29 -23.54
N LEU A 153 7.82 -13.61 -23.42
CA LEU A 153 6.66 -14.43 -23.78
C LEU A 153 5.43 -14.09 -22.92
N ALA A 154 5.60 -13.98 -21.60
CA ALA A 154 4.51 -13.60 -20.70
C ALA A 154 3.96 -12.20 -21.03
N GLY A 155 4.83 -11.24 -21.33
CA GLY A 155 4.42 -9.90 -21.74
C GLY A 155 3.69 -9.88 -23.08
N TRP A 156 4.13 -10.69 -24.04
CA TRP A 156 3.47 -10.87 -25.33
C TRP A 156 2.07 -11.48 -25.17
N LEU A 157 1.94 -12.57 -24.40
CA LEU A 157 0.66 -13.23 -24.12
C LEU A 157 -0.34 -12.29 -23.42
N ALA A 158 0.14 -11.45 -22.51
CA ALA A 158 -0.70 -10.50 -21.79
C ALA A 158 -0.95 -9.18 -22.56
N GLY A 159 -0.27 -8.95 -23.69
CA GLY A 159 -0.33 -7.68 -24.43
C GLY A 159 0.22 -6.47 -23.67
N ARG A 160 1.01 -6.67 -22.61
CA ARG A 160 1.61 -5.60 -21.79
C ARG A 160 2.90 -6.06 -21.10
N PRO A 161 3.84 -5.15 -20.77
CA PRO A 161 5.09 -5.50 -20.10
C PRO A 161 4.86 -6.12 -18.71
N VAL A 162 5.67 -7.09 -18.32
CA VAL A 162 5.55 -7.82 -17.04
C VAL A 162 5.69 -6.92 -15.80
N GLU A 163 6.37 -5.78 -15.93
CA GLU A 163 6.55 -4.78 -14.88
C GLU A 163 5.23 -4.09 -14.51
N THR A 164 4.24 -4.16 -15.39
CA THR A 164 2.91 -3.59 -15.18
C THR A 164 1.95 -4.55 -14.48
N PHE A 165 2.36 -5.80 -14.27
CA PHE A 165 1.54 -6.82 -13.64
C PHE A 165 1.48 -6.59 -12.12
N SER A 166 0.32 -6.89 -11.54
CA SER A 166 0.14 -6.96 -10.09
C SER A 166 0.63 -8.32 -9.60
N LEU A 167 1.61 -8.33 -8.70
CA LEU A 167 2.34 -9.53 -8.33
C LEU A 167 2.20 -9.88 -6.86
N GLY A 168 2.21 -11.19 -6.61
CA GLY A 168 2.23 -11.80 -5.29
C GLY A 168 0.98 -11.51 -4.47
N ARG A 169 1.07 -11.79 -3.18
CA ARG A 169 -0.04 -11.64 -2.24
C ARG A 169 -0.45 -10.18 -2.02
N ALA A 170 0.48 -9.25 -2.21
CA ALA A 170 0.18 -7.82 -2.14
C ALA A 170 -0.48 -7.29 -3.42
N GLN A 171 -0.51 -8.05 -4.52
CA GLN A 171 -1.01 -7.59 -5.82
C GLN A 171 -0.38 -6.24 -6.23
N MET A 172 0.94 -6.12 -6.04
CA MET A 172 1.66 -4.87 -6.22
C MET A 172 2.50 -4.89 -7.50
N LYS A 173 2.55 -3.75 -8.20
CA LYS A 173 3.34 -3.55 -9.42
C LYS A 173 4.78 -3.14 -9.11
N VAL A 174 5.69 -3.42 -10.04
CA VAL A 174 7.10 -2.97 -9.96
C VAL A 174 7.19 -1.44 -9.89
N GLY A 175 6.36 -0.73 -10.64
CA GLY A 175 6.29 0.74 -10.58
C GLY A 175 5.93 1.27 -9.19
N THR A 176 4.98 0.63 -8.51
CA THR A 176 4.60 0.99 -7.13
C THR A 176 5.75 0.74 -6.17
N LEU A 177 6.43 -0.42 -6.28
CA LEU A 177 7.60 -0.73 -5.46
C LEU A 177 8.70 0.34 -5.62
N ARG A 178 9.08 0.67 -6.86
CA ARG A 178 10.10 1.70 -7.14
C ARG A 178 9.70 3.07 -6.59
N ARG A 179 8.44 3.46 -6.72
CA ARG A 179 7.91 4.70 -6.14
C ARG A 179 8.06 4.72 -4.62
N LEU A 180 7.70 3.63 -3.94
CA LEU A 180 7.89 3.52 -2.49
C LEU A 180 9.36 3.61 -2.08
N GLY A 181 10.27 3.14 -2.95
CA GLY A 181 11.71 3.33 -2.77
C GLY A 181 12.17 4.76 -2.91
N ALA A 182 11.74 5.44 -3.97
CA ALA A 182 12.06 6.86 -4.20
C ALA A 182 11.53 7.76 -3.06
N LEU A 183 10.41 7.38 -2.44
CA LEU A 183 9.83 8.08 -1.29
C LEU A 183 10.45 7.66 0.07
N GLY A 184 11.42 6.75 0.10
CA GLY A 184 12.11 6.33 1.33
C GLY A 184 11.35 5.34 2.23
N TYR A 185 10.20 4.82 1.82
CA TYR A 185 9.43 3.87 2.64
C TYR A 185 9.97 2.44 2.57
N LEU A 186 10.68 2.10 1.50
CA LEU A 186 11.25 0.77 1.28
C LEU A 186 12.62 0.89 0.67
N GLU A 187 13.58 0.08 1.10
CA GLU A 187 14.74 -0.20 0.25
C GLU A 187 14.26 -1.00 -0.97
N VAL A 188 14.65 -0.61 -2.18
CA VAL A 188 14.23 -1.29 -3.41
C VAL A 188 15.47 -1.85 -4.09
N PRO A 189 15.53 -3.15 -4.41
CA PRO A 189 16.65 -3.71 -5.15
C PRO A 189 16.83 -2.99 -6.49
N PRO A 190 18.07 -2.77 -6.97
CA PRO A 190 18.31 -2.02 -8.20
C PRO A 190 17.86 -2.79 -9.45
N ASP A 191 17.97 -4.12 -9.44
CA ASP A 191 17.66 -4.97 -10.58
C ASP A 191 16.22 -5.50 -10.58
N LEU A 192 15.67 -5.67 -11.78
CA LEU A 192 14.30 -6.17 -11.97
C LEU A 192 14.10 -7.58 -11.39
N PRO A 193 14.99 -8.57 -11.59
CA PRO A 193 14.82 -9.90 -10.99
C PRO A 193 14.66 -9.88 -9.48
N ALA A 194 15.47 -9.10 -8.75
CA ALA A 194 15.34 -8.97 -7.29
C ALA A 194 14.06 -8.22 -6.88
N GLN A 195 13.63 -7.21 -7.65
CA GLN A 195 12.33 -6.56 -7.45
C GLN A 195 11.16 -7.55 -7.60
N LEU A 196 11.19 -8.40 -8.64
CA LEU A 196 10.19 -9.44 -8.86
C LEU A 196 10.20 -10.48 -7.73
N ARG A 197 11.38 -10.96 -7.30
CA ARG A 197 11.53 -11.87 -6.16
C ARG A 197 10.86 -11.31 -4.91
N ARG A 198 11.09 -10.04 -4.62
CA ARG A 198 10.49 -9.36 -3.47
C ARG A 198 8.96 -9.25 -3.57
N LEU A 199 8.42 -8.93 -4.74
CA LEU A 199 6.96 -8.83 -4.92
C LEU A 199 6.28 -10.21 -4.82
N LEU A 200 6.98 -11.28 -5.23
CA LEU A 200 6.48 -12.65 -5.17
C LEU A 200 6.66 -13.31 -3.80
N ASP A 201 7.48 -12.75 -2.91
CA ASP A 201 7.69 -13.27 -1.56
C ASP A 201 6.46 -13.02 -0.66
N PRO A 202 5.76 -14.08 -0.21
CA PRO A 202 4.58 -13.94 0.65
C PRO A 202 4.90 -13.29 2.01
N LEU A 203 6.13 -13.41 2.52
CA LEU A 203 6.54 -12.80 3.79
C LEU A 203 6.82 -11.29 3.65
N ALA A 204 7.16 -10.83 2.44
CA ALA A 204 7.32 -9.41 2.16
C ALA A 204 5.98 -8.68 2.01
N ALA A 205 4.91 -9.39 1.64
CA ALA A 205 3.62 -8.78 1.30
C ALA A 205 3.03 -7.86 2.39
N PRO A 206 3.02 -8.22 3.69
CA PRO A 206 2.52 -7.29 4.72
C PRO A 206 3.31 -5.99 4.80
N ARG A 207 4.64 -6.05 4.61
CA ARG A 207 5.51 -4.86 4.61
C ARG A 207 5.23 -3.96 3.40
N LEU A 208 5.00 -4.56 2.24
CA LEU A 208 4.64 -3.83 1.02
C LEU A 208 3.30 -3.10 1.17
N VAL A 209 2.27 -3.81 1.66
CA VAL A 209 0.95 -3.22 1.93
C VAL A 209 1.06 -2.07 2.93
N ALA A 210 1.74 -2.28 4.06
CA ALA A 210 1.90 -1.26 5.10
C ALA A 210 2.63 -0.01 4.58
N ALA A 211 3.72 -0.20 3.83
CA ALA A 211 4.46 0.91 3.23
C ALA A 211 3.60 1.71 2.24
N CYS A 212 2.80 1.02 1.41
CA CYS A 212 1.89 1.66 0.47
C CYS A 212 0.81 2.48 1.18
N LEU A 213 0.16 1.89 2.19
CA LEU A 213 -0.87 2.57 2.99
C LEU A 213 -0.30 3.80 3.70
N ARG A 214 0.90 3.68 4.29
CA ARG A 214 1.55 4.80 4.98
C ARG A 214 1.95 5.92 4.03
N ALA A 215 2.60 5.57 2.91
CA ALA A 215 2.99 6.55 1.90
C ALA A 215 1.77 7.26 1.29
N THR A 216 0.64 6.57 1.16
CA THR A 216 -0.63 7.17 0.74
C THR A 216 -1.14 8.14 1.80
N ALA A 217 -1.16 7.74 3.07
CA ALA A 217 -1.60 8.62 4.17
C ALA A 217 -0.76 9.89 4.27
N ASP A 218 0.57 9.77 4.20
CA ASP A 218 1.50 10.90 4.28
C ASP A 218 1.38 11.83 3.06
N HIS A 219 1.22 11.28 1.85
CA HIS A 219 0.99 12.07 0.64
C HIS A 219 -0.26 12.95 0.74
N TRP A 220 -1.36 12.38 1.25
CA TRP A 220 -2.62 13.10 1.43
C TRP A 220 -2.56 14.12 2.57
N ALA A 221 -1.87 13.78 3.67
CA ALA A 221 -1.62 14.72 4.76
C ALA A 221 -0.79 15.93 4.31
N GLY A 222 0.25 15.71 3.48
CA GLY A 222 1.04 16.79 2.89
C GLY A 222 0.24 17.71 1.95
N ALA A 223 -0.90 17.25 1.45
CA ALA A 223 -1.86 18.03 0.67
C ALA A 223 -3.01 18.61 1.52
N GLY A 224 -2.90 18.58 2.85
CA GLY A 224 -3.90 19.15 3.77
C GLY A 224 -5.14 18.28 4.02
N VAL A 225 -5.13 17.00 3.60
CA VAL A 225 -6.27 16.09 3.76
C VAL A 225 -5.82 14.85 4.56
N PRO A 226 -5.78 14.91 5.90
CA PRO A 226 -5.32 13.78 6.71
C PRO A 226 -6.33 12.62 6.65
N ILE A 227 -5.92 11.50 6.05
CA ILE A 227 -6.75 10.29 5.91
C ILE A 227 -6.22 9.10 6.72
N ALA A 228 -5.21 9.29 7.56
CA ALA A 228 -4.59 8.22 8.36
C ALA A 228 -5.62 7.46 9.24
N HIS A 229 -6.64 8.16 9.73
CA HIS A 229 -7.71 7.60 10.57
C HIS A 229 -8.95 7.15 9.79
N ARG A 230 -8.88 7.15 8.45
CA ARG A 230 -9.99 6.82 7.54
C ARG A 230 -9.70 5.53 6.77
N PRO A 231 -9.79 4.35 7.42
CA PRO A 231 -9.40 3.07 6.82
C PRO A 231 -10.15 2.76 5.52
N GLU A 232 -11.39 3.21 5.40
CA GLU A 232 -12.22 3.04 4.20
C GLU A 232 -11.63 3.76 2.98
N ILE A 233 -11.03 4.93 3.19
CA ILE A 233 -10.38 5.71 2.13
C ILE A 233 -9.02 5.12 1.80
N LEU A 234 -8.21 4.80 2.81
CA LEU A 234 -6.91 4.19 2.60
C LEU A 234 -7.02 2.87 1.84
N ALA A 235 -7.99 2.03 2.19
CA ALA A 235 -8.26 0.78 1.47
C ALA A 235 -8.72 1.01 0.02
N ALA A 236 -9.60 2.01 -0.22
CA ALA A 236 -10.00 2.38 -1.57
C ALA A 236 -8.80 2.85 -2.41
N LEU A 237 -7.93 3.68 -1.83
CA LEU A 237 -6.75 4.21 -2.52
C LEU A 237 -5.67 3.15 -2.74
N TYR A 238 -5.54 2.16 -1.87
CA TYR A 238 -4.65 1.02 -2.12
C TYR A 238 -4.97 0.36 -3.48
N SER A 239 -6.25 0.26 -3.81
CA SER A 239 -6.75 -0.32 -5.04
C SER A 239 -6.57 0.57 -6.27
N LEU A 240 -6.76 1.88 -6.08
CA LEU A 240 -6.78 2.88 -7.16
C LEU A 240 -5.41 3.49 -7.44
N GLY A 241 -4.48 3.37 -6.50
CA GLY A 241 -3.21 4.12 -6.44
C GLY A 241 -3.30 5.35 -5.53
N PHE A 242 -2.15 6.01 -5.34
CA PHE A 242 -1.99 7.12 -4.38
C PHE A 242 -3.01 8.24 -4.56
N THR A 243 -3.37 8.57 -5.81
CA THR A 243 -4.36 9.60 -6.14
C THR A 243 -5.15 9.19 -7.38
N GLY A 244 -6.37 9.70 -7.51
CA GLY A 244 -7.07 9.66 -8.80
C GLY A 244 -6.39 10.57 -9.83
N ARG A 245 -6.90 10.56 -11.07
CA ARG A 245 -6.40 11.43 -12.16
C ARG A 245 -6.45 12.93 -11.84
N ARG A 246 -7.31 13.33 -10.91
CA ARG A 246 -7.52 14.73 -10.48
C ARG A 246 -6.70 15.11 -9.24
N GLY A 247 -5.78 14.25 -8.78
CA GLY A 247 -4.98 14.50 -7.58
C GLY A 247 -5.73 14.24 -6.27
N VAL A 248 -5.39 15.00 -5.23
CA VAL A 248 -6.00 14.94 -3.90
C VAL A 248 -7.30 15.74 -3.89
N HIS A 249 -8.40 15.11 -3.46
CA HIS A 249 -9.69 15.76 -3.30
C HIS A 249 -9.88 16.21 -1.84
N PRO A 250 -10.39 17.42 -1.55
CA PRO A 250 -10.55 17.90 -0.16
C PRO A 250 -11.53 17.07 0.67
N HIS A 251 -12.52 16.45 0.01
CA HIS A 251 -13.53 15.60 0.64
C HIS A 251 -13.54 14.21 0.00
N PRO A 252 -12.50 13.39 0.22
CA PRO A 252 -12.44 12.09 -0.40
C PRO A 252 -13.55 11.19 0.16
N ARG A 253 -14.08 10.31 -0.70
CA ARG A 253 -15.10 9.32 -0.36
C ARG A 253 -14.59 7.94 -0.76
N ALA A 254 -14.80 6.96 0.10
CA ALA A 254 -14.49 5.58 -0.22
C ALA A 254 -15.46 5.01 -1.27
N ASN A 255 -14.97 4.11 -2.11
CA ASN A 255 -15.80 3.26 -2.94
C ASN A 255 -16.29 2.04 -2.14
N GLU A 256 -17.15 1.22 -2.75
CA GLU A 256 -17.69 0.01 -2.12
C GLU A 256 -16.59 -0.96 -1.64
N ARG A 257 -15.52 -1.13 -2.44
CA ARG A 257 -14.39 -1.98 -2.07
C ARG A 257 -13.69 -1.50 -0.80
N GLY A 258 -13.40 -0.20 -0.71
CA GLY A 258 -12.78 0.39 0.48
C GLY A 258 -13.63 0.23 1.74
N LEU A 259 -14.95 0.37 1.61
CA LEU A 259 -15.89 0.13 2.71
C LEU A 259 -15.87 -1.33 3.17
N LEU A 260 -15.91 -2.30 2.25
CA LEU A 260 -15.86 -3.73 2.58
C LEU A 260 -14.55 -4.13 3.29
N ILE A 261 -13.42 -3.59 2.82
CA ILE A 261 -12.11 -3.83 3.45
C ILE A 261 -12.09 -3.23 4.86
N ALA A 262 -12.59 -2.00 5.05
CA ALA A 262 -12.65 -1.35 6.35
C ALA A 262 -13.59 -2.06 7.34
N GLU A 263 -14.76 -2.52 6.86
CA GLU A 263 -15.68 -3.36 7.64
C GLU A 263 -14.99 -4.66 8.08
N HIS A 264 -14.24 -5.32 7.18
CA HIS A 264 -13.47 -6.51 7.52
C HIS A 264 -12.34 -6.23 8.52
N ALA A 265 -11.64 -5.10 8.39
CA ALA A 265 -10.63 -4.66 9.36
C ALA A 265 -11.26 -4.43 10.76
N ALA A 266 -12.43 -3.80 10.84
CA ALA A 266 -13.16 -3.65 12.09
C ALA A 266 -13.56 -5.00 12.70
N TRP A 267 -14.03 -5.94 11.89
CA TRP A 267 -14.33 -7.31 12.32
C TRP A 267 -13.09 -8.04 12.85
N LEU A 268 -11.94 -7.90 12.18
CA LEU A 268 -10.67 -8.48 12.63
C LEU A 268 -10.22 -7.92 13.98
N ARG A 269 -10.35 -6.60 14.20
CA ARG A 269 -10.06 -5.96 15.50
C ARG A 269 -10.92 -6.53 16.62
N ALA A 270 -12.19 -6.77 16.36
CA ALA A 270 -13.12 -7.28 17.37
C ALA A 270 -12.86 -8.76 17.76
N ARG A 271 -12.34 -9.59 16.85
CA ARG A 271 -12.19 -11.05 17.07
C ARG A 271 -10.78 -11.52 17.38
N SER A 272 -9.78 -10.71 17.08
CA SER A 272 -8.40 -11.04 17.37
C SER A 272 -7.77 -9.75 17.88
N PRO A 273 -7.36 -9.69 19.15
CA PRO A 273 -6.53 -8.58 19.59
C PRO A 273 -5.23 -8.71 18.79
N TRP A 274 -5.12 -7.91 17.74
CA TRP A 274 -3.86 -7.66 17.06
C TRP A 274 -3.12 -6.68 17.99
N PRO A 275 -2.14 -7.12 18.80
CA PRO A 275 -1.43 -6.20 19.68
C PRO A 275 -0.82 -5.07 18.84
N GLY A 276 -1.14 -3.82 19.20
CA GLY A 276 -0.86 -2.63 18.41
C GLY A 276 -2.11 -1.89 17.93
N SER A 277 -3.32 -2.48 18.04
CA SER A 277 -4.56 -1.70 18.07
C SER A 277 -4.71 -1.01 19.42
N THR A 278 -3.73 -0.20 19.79
CA THR A 278 -3.96 0.84 20.78
C THR A 278 -4.99 1.73 20.11
N THR A 279 -6.25 1.57 20.50
CA THR A 279 -7.14 2.73 20.49
C THR A 279 -6.31 3.85 21.08
N ALA A 280 -6.13 4.94 20.33
CA ALA A 280 -5.53 6.15 20.83
C ALA A 280 -6.48 6.72 21.90
N THR A 281 -6.60 6.00 23.01
CA THR A 281 -7.16 6.47 24.26
C THR A 281 -5.99 7.20 24.89
N GLU A 282 -5.98 8.51 24.67
CA GLU A 282 -5.36 9.49 25.54
C GLU A 282 -3.90 9.20 25.88
N GLN A 283 -3.01 9.73 25.05
CA GLN A 283 -1.73 10.16 25.56
C GLN A 283 -2.04 11.40 26.42
N PRO A 284 -1.96 11.34 27.76
CA PRO A 284 -2.23 12.50 28.60
C PRO A 284 -1.28 13.61 28.17
N ALA A 285 -1.85 14.80 27.94
CA ALA A 285 -1.09 16.00 27.64
C ALA A 285 0.04 16.12 28.66
N HIS A 286 1.29 16.14 28.16
CA HIS A 286 2.44 16.44 28.99
C HIS A 286 2.17 17.77 29.71
N VAL A 287 2.06 17.66 31.03
CA VAL A 287 2.09 18.78 31.97
C VAL A 287 3.28 19.65 31.61
N ALA A 288 3.00 20.91 31.25
CA ALA A 288 4.00 21.95 31.17
C ALA A 288 4.64 22.09 32.56
N VAL A 289 5.89 21.65 32.69
CA VAL A 289 6.72 21.99 33.83
C VAL A 289 7.26 23.37 33.55
N GLY A 290 6.73 24.35 34.28
CA GLY A 290 7.27 25.69 34.34
C GLY A 290 8.69 25.67 34.93
N GLY A 291 9.54 26.49 34.32
CA GLY A 291 10.85 26.93 34.79
C GLY A 291 11.16 28.24 34.10
#